data_AF-A0A3D5SV65-F1
#
_entry.id   AF-A0A3D5SV65-F1
#
_cell.length_a   1.000
_cell.length_b   1.000
_cell.length_c   1.000
_cell.angle_alpha   90.00
_cell.angle_beta   90.00
_cell.angle_gamma   90.00
#
_symmetry.space_group_name_H-M   'P 1'
#
loop_
_entity.id
_entity.type
_entity.pdbx_description
1 polymer ?
#
loop_
_entity_poly.entity_id
_entity_poly.type
_entity_poly.pdbx_seq_one_letter_code
_entity_poly.pdbx_strand_id
1 'polypeptide(L)'
;MLSLIPGPGNVDVLMASELVEAGRAMRAGFVSPQRTTLVASTHRIYAIEEKIRPGDGRFRDEEVRQAARQLARRALLLDLSELAARSGAVINTVLFGAAAASGALGLSREACEDAIRRAGKSVEASLRGFPAGWAAAAAGDAATGSAPEAAPGAPGKAAPPEAPALAPALARRCEAEFPEEMQPVLRLALARLVDYLDEAYAASYLDRLRGLLEAERVSCALAARAAPGLAVWMAYEDIQ
;
A
#
# COMPACT_ATOMS: atom_id res chain seq x y z
N MET A 1 -10.33 10.71 31.11
CA MET A 1 -11.60 10.85 30.36
C MET A 1 -11.35 10.31 28.95
N LEU A 2 -11.91 9.15 28.61
CA LEU A 2 -11.80 8.58 27.26
C LEU A 2 -12.77 9.37 26.36
N SER A 3 -12.25 10.19 25.45
CA SER A 3 -13.10 10.86 24.46
C SER A 3 -13.66 9.80 23.50
N LEU A 4 -14.98 9.80 23.30
CA LEU A 4 -15.64 8.92 22.33
C LEU A 4 -15.36 9.30 20.88
N ILE A 5 -14.74 10.47 20.67
CA ILE A 5 -14.37 10.98 19.34
C ILE A 5 -12.87 11.32 19.38
N PRO A 6 -12.04 10.70 18.54
CA PRO A 6 -10.63 11.06 18.46
C PRO A 6 -10.50 12.48 17.90
N GLY A 7 -9.86 13.37 18.66
CA GLY A 7 -9.45 14.68 18.16
C GLY A 7 -8.10 14.57 17.45
N PRO A 8 -7.87 15.29 16.34
CA PRO A 8 -6.53 15.42 15.75
C PRO A 8 -5.50 15.84 16.82
N GLY A 9 -4.34 15.19 16.83
CA GLY A 9 -3.27 15.39 17.81
C GLY A 9 -3.57 14.88 19.23
N ASN A 10 -4.74 14.30 19.46
CA ASN A 10 -5.22 13.89 20.79
C ASN A 10 -5.43 12.38 20.89
N VAL A 11 -4.62 11.59 20.18
CA VAL A 11 -4.63 10.11 20.23
C VAL A 11 -3.34 9.59 20.84
N ASP A 12 -3.45 8.84 21.93
CA ASP A 12 -2.32 8.24 22.64
C ASP A 12 -1.79 6.98 21.95
N VAL A 13 -2.70 6.13 21.45
CA VAL A 13 -2.38 4.89 20.76
C VAL A 13 -3.21 4.81 19.50
N LEU A 14 -2.54 4.62 18.36
CA LEU A 14 -3.19 4.33 17.09
C LEU A 14 -2.78 2.94 16.60
N MET A 15 -3.77 2.11 16.32
CA MET A 15 -3.57 0.75 15.81
C MET A 15 -4.15 0.68 14.40
N ALA A 16 -3.39 0.14 13.46
CA ALA A 16 -3.82 -0.03 12.07
C ALA A 16 -3.49 -1.45 11.59
N SER A 17 -4.48 -2.14 11.02
CA SER A 17 -4.26 -3.49 10.47
C SER A 17 -3.57 -3.47 9.11
N GLU A 18 -3.39 -2.28 8.52
CA GLU A 18 -2.76 -2.06 7.23
C GLU A 18 -1.97 -0.75 7.18
N LEU A 19 -0.97 -0.69 6.30
CA LEU A 19 -0.14 0.48 6.13
C LEU A 19 -0.92 1.67 5.54
N VAL A 20 -1.87 1.41 4.64
CA VAL A 20 -2.72 2.45 4.04
C VAL A 20 -3.63 3.10 5.09
N GLU A 21 -4.17 2.33 6.03
CA GLU A 21 -4.97 2.84 7.14
C GLU A 21 -4.14 3.78 8.03
N ALA A 22 -2.90 3.38 8.36
CA ALA A 22 -1.96 4.25 9.08
C ALA A 22 -1.68 5.56 8.31
N GLY A 23 -1.48 5.47 6.99
CA GLY A 23 -1.33 6.64 6.12
C GLY A 23 -2.52 7.59 6.16
N ARG A 24 -3.76 7.06 6.09
CA ARG A 24 -4.99 7.86 6.23
C ARG A 24 -5.08 8.53 7.60
N ALA A 25 -4.76 7.81 8.67
CA ALA A 25 -4.80 8.34 10.02
C ALA A 25 -3.78 9.47 10.27
N MET A 26 -2.57 9.33 9.72
CA MET A 26 -1.57 10.41 9.76
C MET A 26 -2.04 11.65 8.99
N ARG A 27 -2.60 11.47 7.79
CA ARG A 27 -3.15 12.58 6.99
C ARG A 27 -4.33 13.27 7.66
N ALA A 28 -5.13 12.53 8.44
CA ALA A 28 -6.21 13.07 9.24
C ALA A 28 -5.72 13.80 10.52
N GLY A 29 -4.40 13.80 10.78
CA GLY A 29 -3.81 14.47 11.92
C GLY A 29 -4.00 13.73 13.25
N PHE A 30 -4.39 12.45 13.25
CA PHE A 30 -4.56 11.70 14.49
C PHE A 30 -3.23 11.30 15.15
N VAL A 31 -2.16 11.21 14.36
CA VAL A 31 -0.83 10.83 14.85
C VAL A 31 0.00 12.08 15.12
N SER A 32 0.58 12.17 16.32
CA SER A 32 1.40 13.29 16.77
C SER A 32 2.77 12.82 17.33
N PRO A 33 3.87 13.52 17.01
CA PRO A 33 5.20 13.21 17.54
C PRO A 33 5.31 13.36 19.05
N GLN A 34 4.42 14.16 19.65
CA GLN A 34 4.46 14.49 21.08
C GLN A 34 3.84 13.39 21.93
N ARG A 35 2.95 12.55 21.38
CA ARG A 35 2.15 11.63 22.21
C ARG A 35 1.89 10.25 21.61
N THR A 36 1.66 10.16 20.31
CA THR A 36 1.06 8.95 19.74
C THR A 36 2.07 7.81 19.60
N THR A 37 1.72 6.65 20.17
CA THR A 37 2.31 5.37 19.80
C THR A 37 1.51 4.78 18.65
N LEU A 38 2.13 4.67 17.48
CA LEU A 38 1.55 4.06 16.29
C LEU A 38 1.97 2.59 16.21
N VAL A 39 1.02 1.67 16.10
CA VAL A 39 1.25 0.25 15.83
C VAL A 39 0.53 -0.11 14.54
N ALA A 40 1.29 -0.43 13.49
CA ALA A 40 0.72 -0.68 12.17
C ALA A 40 1.29 -1.93 11.53
N SER A 41 0.41 -2.67 10.84
CA SER A 41 0.84 -3.77 9.99
C SER A 41 1.52 -3.24 8.74
N THR A 42 2.65 -3.86 8.38
CA THR A 42 3.38 -3.57 7.14
C THR A 42 2.94 -4.42 5.97
N HIS A 43 2.05 -5.38 6.22
CA HIS A 43 1.52 -6.27 5.20
C HIS A 43 0.63 -5.51 4.22
N ARG A 44 0.74 -5.91 2.96
CA ARG A 44 -0.12 -5.49 1.86
C ARG A 44 -1.37 -6.35 1.79
N ILE A 45 -2.55 -5.81 2.05
CA ILE A 45 -3.71 -6.21 1.26
C ILE A 45 -3.67 -5.27 0.06
N TYR A 46 -3.62 -5.80 -1.16
CA TYR A 46 -3.90 -5.00 -2.35
C TYR A 46 -5.39 -4.65 -2.31
N ALA A 47 -5.74 -3.65 -1.50
CA ALA A 47 -7.07 -3.08 -1.50
C ALA A 47 -7.32 -2.50 -2.90
N ILE A 48 -8.53 -2.72 -3.38
CA ILE A 48 -9.07 -2.39 -4.71
C ILE A 48 -8.77 -0.93 -5.14
N GLU A 49 -8.40 -0.04 -4.20
CA GLU A 49 -8.01 1.35 -4.42
C GLU A 49 -6.65 1.53 -5.13
N GLU A 50 -5.71 0.57 -5.03
CA GLU A 50 -4.41 0.64 -5.73
C GLU A 50 -4.43 0.09 -7.15
N LYS A 51 -5.53 -0.55 -7.59
CA LYS A 51 -5.73 -0.90 -9.01
C LYS A 51 -6.13 0.29 -9.90
N ILE A 52 -6.34 1.48 -9.32
CA ILE A 52 -6.96 2.64 -10.00
C ILE A 52 -5.95 3.77 -10.34
N ARG A 53 -4.68 3.74 -9.88
CA ARG A 53 -3.67 4.77 -10.21
C ARG A 53 -2.41 4.20 -10.87
N PRO A 54 -1.92 4.78 -11.99
CA PRO A 54 -0.64 4.38 -12.57
C PRO A 54 0.52 4.79 -11.64
N GLY A 55 1.32 3.84 -11.18
CA GLY A 55 2.53 4.06 -10.40
C GLY A 55 2.94 2.82 -9.58
N ASP A 56 4.24 2.66 -9.33
CA ASP A 56 4.74 1.62 -8.42
C ASP A 56 4.38 2.02 -6.98
N GLY A 57 3.34 1.40 -6.41
CA GLY A 57 2.85 1.65 -5.05
C GLY A 57 3.91 1.42 -3.96
N ARG A 58 5.03 0.75 -4.27
CA ARG A 58 6.17 0.60 -3.35
C ARG A 58 6.76 1.95 -2.89
N PHE A 59 6.77 2.96 -3.77
CA PHE A 59 7.26 4.28 -3.41
C PHE A 59 6.40 4.93 -2.31
N ARG A 60 5.09 4.67 -2.30
CA ARG A 60 4.19 5.14 -1.23
C ARG A 60 4.32 4.38 0.06
N ASP A 61 4.60 3.07 0.02
CA ASP A 61 4.80 2.28 1.24
C ASP A 61 5.99 2.81 2.04
N GLU A 62 7.10 3.11 1.36
CA GLU A 62 8.28 3.66 2.02
C GLU A 62 8.03 5.09 2.52
N GLU A 63 7.33 5.93 1.76
CA GLU A 63 6.89 7.25 2.23
C GLU A 63 6.02 7.16 3.48
N VAL A 64 5.05 6.22 3.54
CA VAL A 64 4.18 6.04 4.71
C VAL A 64 4.98 5.51 5.90
N ARG A 65 5.94 4.59 5.69
CA ARG A 65 6.83 4.12 6.76
C ARG A 65 7.71 5.24 7.30
N GLN A 66 8.26 6.08 6.44
CA GLN A 66 9.06 7.24 6.84
C GLN A 66 8.20 8.26 7.60
N ALA A 67 7.02 8.58 7.07
CA ALA A 67 6.07 9.45 7.74
C ALA A 67 5.66 8.91 9.12
N ALA A 68 5.42 7.60 9.25
CA ALA A 68 5.10 6.96 10.53
C ALA A 68 6.21 7.15 11.56
N ARG A 69 7.48 6.98 11.16
CA ARG A 69 8.64 7.21 12.04
C ARG A 69 8.83 8.68 12.43
N GLN A 70 8.43 9.62 11.57
CA GLN A 70 8.58 11.06 11.81
C GLN A 70 7.41 11.66 12.60
N LEU A 71 6.18 11.20 12.33
CA LEU A 71 4.96 11.80 12.82
C LEU A 71 4.44 11.15 14.11
N ALA A 72 4.90 9.94 14.46
CA ALA A 72 4.55 9.30 15.73
C ALA A 72 5.64 9.54 16.78
N ARG A 73 5.25 9.64 18.05
CA ARG A 73 6.20 9.58 19.17
C ARG A 73 6.99 8.27 19.16
N ARG A 74 6.30 7.18 18.78
CA ARG A 74 6.88 5.86 18.61
C ARG A 74 6.11 5.11 17.54
N ALA A 75 6.82 4.45 16.62
CA ALA A 75 6.22 3.68 15.54
C ALA A 75 6.69 2.21 15.60
N LEU A 76 5.73 1.29 15.80
CA LEU A 76 5.92 -0.15 15.71
C LEU A 76 5.34 -0.63 14.37
N LEU A 77 6.22 -0.86 13.41
CA LEU A 77 5.87 -1.29 12.05
C LEU A 77 6.32 -2.75 11.87
N LEU A 78 5.37 -3.68 11.89
CA LEU A 78 5.62 -5.14 11.85
C LEU A 78 4.74 -5.81 10.79
N ASP A 79 5.16 -6.93 10.23
CA ASP A 79 4.27 -7.74 9.38
C ASP A 79 3.31 -8.56 10.24
N LEU A 80 2.26 -7.91 10.73
CA LEU A 80 1.29 -8.50 11.65
C LEU A 80 0.42 -9.57 10.98
N SER A 81 0.31 -9.53 9.65
CA SER A 81 -0.45 -10.52 8.88
C SER A 81 0.34 -11.81 8.70
N GLU A 82 1.64 -11.70 8.37
CA GLU A 82 2.52 -12.86 8.34
C GLU A 82 2.61 -13.49 9.74
N LEU A 83 2.70 -12.68 10.80
CA LEU A 83 2.65 -13.17 12.18
C LEU A 83 1.32 -13.89 12.49
N ALA A 84 0.19 -13.32 12.09
CA ALA A 84 -1.12 -13.95 12.28
C ALA A 84 -1.23 -15.29 11.54
N ALA A 85 -0.76 -15.34 10.30
CA ALA A 85 -0.71 -16.56 9.50
C ALA A 85 0.15 -17.64 10.16
N ARG A 86 1.37 -17.30 10.59
CA ARG A 86 2.29 -18.23 11.28
C ARG A 86 1.73 -18.74 12.61
N SER A 87 1.01 -17.91 13.35
CA SER A 87 0.43 -18.29 14.64
C SER A 87 -0.93 -19.00 14.53
N GLY A 88 -1.49 -19.11 13.31
CA GLY A 88 -2.84 -19.62 13.10
C GLY A 88 -3.88 -18.80 13.87
N ALA A 89 -3.75 -17.47 13.79
CA ALA A 89 -4.55 -16.48 14.50
C ALA A 89 -5.06 -15.40 13.53
N VAL A 90 -5.92 -14.51 14.03
CA VAL A 90 -6.38 -13.33 13.26
C VAL A 90 -5.49 -12.12 13.53
N ILE A 91 -5.34 -11.24 12.53
CA ILE A 91 -4.48 -10.05 12.59
C ILE A 91 -4.78 -9.16 13.80
N ASN A 92 -6.05 -8.98 14.15
CA ASN A 92 -6.47 -8.14 15.28
C ASN A 92 -5.87 -8.61 16.61
N THR A 93 -5.71 -9.92 16.80
CA THR A 93 -5.16 -10.45 18.03
C THR A 93 -3.64 -10.23 18.12
N VAL A 94 -2.94 -10.37 17.00
CA VAL A 94 -1.50 -10.07 16.92
C VAL A 94 -1.25 -8.56 17.08
N LEU A 95 -2.07 -7.73 16.43
CA LEU A 95 -2.03 -6.28 16.57
C LEU A 95 -2.27 -5.84 18.02
N PHE A 96 -3.25 -6.45 18.69
CA PHE A 96 -3.50 -6.20 20.11
C PHE A 96 -2.30 -6.60 20.98
N GLY A 97 -1.65 -7.74 20.71
CA GLY A 97 -0.43 -8.16 21.38
C GLY A 97 0.71 -7.17 21.22
N ALA A 98 0.95 -6.70 19.99
CA ALA A 98 1.98 -5.71 19.70
C ALA A 98 1.70 -4.36 20.39
N ALA A 99 0.44 -3.92 20.40
CA ALA A 99 0.03 -2.70 21.09
C ALA A 99 0.16 -2.79 22.61
N ALA A 100 -0.20 -3.93 23.21
CA ALA A 100 -0.04 -4.14 24.65
C ALA A 100 1.44 -4.15 25.05
N ALA A 101 2.31 -4.82 24.29
CA ALA A 101 3.75 -4.85 24.52
C ALA A 101 4.41 -3.47 24.43
N SER A 102 3.84 -2.53 23.66
CA SER A 102 4.35 -1.16 23.59
C SER A 102 4.30 -0.42 24.94
N GLY A 103 3.48 -0.90 25.88
CA GLY A 103 3.20 -0.26 27.16
C GLY A 103 2.23 0.91 27.07
N ALA A 104 1.89 1.38 25.88
CA ALA A 104 1.08 2.58 25.69
C ALA A 104 -0.41 2.40 26.10
N LEU A 105 -0.89 1.15 26.18
CA LEU A 105 -2.22 0.83 26.68
C LEU A 105 -2.32 0.87 28.22
N GLY A 106 -1.20 0.83 28.94
CA GLY A 106 -1.20 0.75 30.41
C GLY A 106 -1.84 -0.53 30.98
N LEU A 107 -1.94 -1.60 30.18
CA LEU A 107 -2.51 -2.89 30.58
C LEU A 107 -1.40 -3.91 30.84
N SER A 108 -1.56 -4.74 31.88
CA SER A 108 -0.65 -5.86 32.09
C SER A 108 -0.92 -6.97 31.06
N ARG A 109 0.08 -7.81 30.83
CA ARG A 109 -0.04 -8.95 29.91
C ARG A 109 -1.16 -9.89 30.35
N GLU A 110 -1.23 -10.17 31.64
CA GLU A 110 -2.20 -11.06 32.27
C GLU A 110 -3.62 -10.52 32.06
N ALA A 111 -3.81 -9.21 32.25
CA ALA A 111 -5.10 -8.56 32.03
C ALA A 111 -5.56 -8.67 30.57
N CYS A 112 -4.64 -8.53 29.61
CA CYS A 112 -4.93 -8.73 28.19
C CYS A 112 -5.30 -10.19 27.86
N GLU A 113 -4.55 -11.16 28.36
CA GLU A 113 -4.84 -12.58 28.15
C GLU A 113 -6.17 -13.01 28.80
N ASP A 114 -6.49 -12.49 29.98
CA ASP A 114 -7.77 -12.72 30.64
C ASP A 114 -8.94 -12.11 29.87
N ALA A 115 -8.76 -10.92 29.28
CA ALA A 115 -9.77 -10.33 28.41
C ALA A 115 -10.03 -11.19 27.17
N ILE A 116 -8.98 -11.78 26.58
CA ILE A 116 -9.10 -12.74 25.46
C ILE A 116 -9.89 -13.97 25.89
N ARG A 117 -9.59 -14.55 27.05
CA ARG A 117 -10.31 -15.72 27.59
C ARG A 117 -11.80 -15.44 27.77
N ARG A 118 -12.15 -14.24 28.24
CA ARG A 118 -13.54 -13.81 28.48
C ARG A 118 -14.32 -13.47 27.21
N ALA A 119 -13.65 -13.11 26.11
CA ALA A 119 -14.29 -12.70 24.86
C ALA A 119 -15.08 -13.83 24.15
N GLY A 120 -14.77 -15.09 24.45
CA GLY A 120 -15.54 -16.27 24.03
C GLY A 120 -15.46 -16.64 22.53
N LYS A 121 -14.79 -15.85 21.69
CA LYS A 121 -14.63 -16.10 20.25
C LYS A 121 -13.18 -16.43 19.91
N SER A 122 -12.97 -17.57 19.24
CA SER A 122 -11.64 -17.99 18.75
C SER A 122 -10.53 -17.90 19.81
N VAL A 123 -10.86 -18.20 21.08
CA VAL A 123 -10.00 -17.96 22.25
C VAL A 123 -8.64 -18.62 22.08
N GLU A 124 -8.60 -19.88 21.68
CA GLU A 124 -7.35 -20.64 21.46
C GLU A 124 -6.47 -20.01 20.37
N ALA A 125 -7.06 -19.59 19.25
CA ALA A 125 -6.32 -18.92 18.18
C ALA A 125 -5.80 -17.55 18.65
N SER A 126 -6.60 -16.82 19.41
CA SER A 126 -6.22 -15.55 19.99
C SER A 126 -5.12 -15.68 21.04
N LEU A 127 -5.13 -16.72 21.88
CA LEU A 127 -4.07 -17.00 22.85
C LEU A 127 -2.76 -17.45 22.18
N ARG A 128 -2.79 -17.92 20.94
CA ARG A 128 -1.56 -18.11 20.12
C ARG A 128 -1.08 -16.82 19.48
N GLY A 129 -2.00 -16.02 18.94
CA GLY A 129 -1.66 -14.78 18.21
C GLY A 129 -1.15 -13.65 19.11
N PHE A 130 -1.75 -13.47 20.28
CA PHE A 130 -1.41 -12.37 21.19
C PHE A 130 0.06 -12.43 21.66
N PRO A 131 0.57 -13.57 22.16
CA PRO A 131 1.99 -13.69 22.51
C PRO A 131 2.93 -13.47 21.33
N ALA A 132 2.55 -13.86 20.11
CA ALA A 132 3.38 -13.65 18.92
C ALA A 132 3.52 -12.15 18.59
N GLY A 133 2.42 -11.40 18.65
CA GLY A 133 2.46 -9.94 18.50
C GLY A 133 3.25 -9.27 19.61
N TRP A 134 3.08 -9.72 20.86
CA TRP A 134 3.81 -9.20 22.02
C TRP A 134 5.32 -9.38 21.85
N ALA A 135 5.74 -10.61 21.53
CA ALA A 135 7.16 -10.94 21.38
C ALA A 135 7.82 -10.18 20.22
N ALA A 136 7.12 -10.04 19.08
CA ALA A 136 7.63 -9.29 17.93
C ALA A 136 7.85 -7.80 18.26
N ALA A 137 6.91 -7.17 18.98
CA ALA A 137 7.05 -5.78 19.41
C ALA A 137 8.18 -5.59 20.44
N ALA A 138 8.29 -6.48 21.43
CA ALA A 138 9.35 -6.44 22.42
C ALA A 138 10.76 -6.66 21.81
N ALA A 139 10.86 -7.52 20.78
CA ALA A 139 12.10 -7.73 20.05
C ALA A 139 12.47 -6.51 19.16
N GLY A 140 11.48 -5.86 18.55
CA GLY A 140 11.67 -4.62 17.80
C GLY A 140 12.18 -3.46 18.66
N ASP A 141 11.75 -3.39 19.93
CA ASP A 141 12.25 -2.41 20.91
C ASP A 141 13.72 -2.65 21.27
N ALA A 142 14.14 -3.91 21.44
CA ALA A 142 15.53 -4.25 21.72
C ALA A 142 16.47 -3.85 20.56
N ALA A 143 15.97 -3.87 19.32
CA ALA A 143 16.71 -3.42 18.14
C ALA A 143 16.69 -1.90 17.92
N THR A 144 15.72 -1.18 18.51
CA THR A 144 15.53 0.28 18.35
C THR A 144 16.03 1.10 19.55
N GLY A 145 16.75 0.48 20.48
CA GLY A 145 17.47 1.15 21.58
C GLY A 145 18.66 2.03 21.18
N SER A 146 18.82 2.35 19.89
CA SER A 146 19.85 3.26 19.38
C SER A 146 19.16 4.51 18.84
N ALA A 147 19.49 5.66 19.43
CA ALA A 147 19.09 6.99 18.96
C ALA A 147 19.42 7.18 17.46
N PRO A 148 18.70 8.07 16.75
CA PRO A 148 18.79 8.16 15.29
C PRO A 148 20.12 8.79 14.88
N GLU A 149 21.00 7.99 14.28
CA GLU A 149 22.14 8.50 13.52
C GLU A 149 21.74 8.62 12.04
N ALA A 150 22.13 9.74 11.46
CA ALA A 150 21.78 10.19 10.11
C ALA A 150 22.26 9.21 9.03
N ALA A 151 21.54 9.23 7.90
CA ALA A 151 21.79 8.44 6.68
C ALA A 151 23.25 8.55 6.17
N PRO A 152 23.75 7.59 5.35
CA PRO A 152 23.38 7.60 3.92
C PRO A 152 23.34 6.21 3.23
N GLY A 153 22.70 6.17 2.04
CA GLY A 153 23.02 5.18 1.01
C GLY A 153 21.83 4.64 0.21
N ALA A 154 21.68 5.10 -1.03
CA ALA A 154 20.87 4.44 -2.06
C ALA A 154 21.44 3.06 -2.44
N PRO A 155 20.60 2.09 -2.86
CA PRO A 155 20.61 1.59 -4.24
C PRO A 155 19.18 1.22 -4.71
N GLY A 156 18.81 0.94 -5.95
CA GLY A 156 19.46 0.77 -7.25
C GLY A 156 18.32 0.46 -8.23
N LYS A 157 18.38 1.05 -9.44
CA LYS A 157 17.35 0.92 -10.48
C LYS A 157 17.29 -0.55 -10.96
N ALA A 158 16.17 -1.24 -10.74
CA ALA A 158 15.87 -2.50 -11.43
C ALA A 158 15.23 -2.20 -12.80
N ALA A 159 15.68 -2.90 -13.84
CA ALA A 159 15.20 -2.75 -15.22
C ALA A 159 13.74 -3.22 -15.39
N PRO A 160 12.97 -2.68 -16.37
CA PRO A 160 11.61 -3.14 -16.63
C PRO A 160 11.59 -4.56 -17.22
N PRO A 161 10.56 -5.37 -16.96
CA PRO A 161 10.37 -6.67 -17.60
C PRO A 161 10.16 -6.52 -19.12
N GLU A 162 10.61 -7.53 -19.88
CA GLU A 162 10.48 -7.61 -21.35
C GLU A 162 9.02 -7.45 -21.81
N ALA A 163 8.84 -6.70 -22.90
CA ALA A 163 7.54 -6.39 -23.48
C ALA A 163 6.90 -7.67 -24.09
N PRO A 164 5.57 -7.88 -23.93
CA PRO A 164 4.88 -8.96 -24.62
C PRO A 164 4.89 -8.77 -26.15
N ALA A 165 4.80 -9.86 -26.91
CA ALA A 165 4.83 -9.83 -28.37
C ALA A 165 3.58 -9.16 -28.95
N LEU A 166 3.73 -7.95 -29.52
CA LEU A 166 2.67 -7.17 -30.15
C LEU A 166 2.46 -7.59 -31.62
N ALA A 167 1.21 -7.63 -32.07
CA ALA A 167 0.88 -7.88 -33.48
C ALA A 167 1.62 -6.90 -34.42
N PRO A 168 2.30 -7.37 -35.48
CA PRO A 168 3.13 -6.52 -36.35
C PRO A 168 2.38 -5.37 -37.05
N ALA A 169 1.06 -5.48 -37.21
CA ALA A 169 0.24 -4.42 -37.78
C ALA A 169 0.02 -3.26 -36.78
N LEU A 170 -0.22 -3.57 -35.50
CA LEU A 170 -0.40 -2.58 -34.43
C LEU A 170 0.92 -1.88 -34.07
N ALA A 171 2.03 -2.63 -34.07
CA ALA A 171 3.36 -2.06 -33.87
C ALA A 171 3.71 -1.01 -34.93
N ARG A 172 3.51 -1.34 -36.22
CA ARG A 172 3.74 -0.40 -37.33
C ARG A 172 2.82 0.83 -37.29
N ARG A 173 1.55 0.67 -36.91
CA ARG A 173 0.64 1.82 -36.73
C ARG A 173 1.09 2.73 -35.58
N CYS A 174 1.51 2.15 -34.46
CA CYS A 174 2.04 2.91 -33.32
C CYS A 174 3.25 3.76 -33.72
N GLU A 175 4.19 3.17 -34.48
CA GLU A 175 5.40 3.86 -34.93
C GLU A 175 5.12 4.94 -35.99
N ALA A 176 4.14 4.72 -36.86
CA ALA A 176 3.79 5.65 -37.94
C ALA A 176 2.93 6.84 -37.47
N GLU A 177 2.06 6.64 -36.47
CA GLU A 177 1.01 7.60 -36.11
C GLU A 177 1.29 8.38 -34.82
N PHE A 178 2.27 7.97 -33.99
CA PHE A 178 2.50 8.55 -32.66
C PHE A 178 3.97 8.96 -32.42
N PRO A 179 4.21 10.04 -31.65
CA PRO A 179 5.56 10.47 -31.27
C PRO A 179 6.35 9.37 -30.55
N GLU A 180 7.67 9.33 -30.79
CA GLU A 180 8.58 8.32 -30.23
C GLU A 180 8.48 8.20 -28.70
N GLU A 181 8.29 9.34 -28.03
CA GLU A 181 8.14 9.46 -26.58
C GLU A 181 6.95 8.66 -26.02
N MET A 182 5.89 8.48 -26.80
CA MET A 182 4.68 7.75 -26.39
C MET A 182 4.78 6.24 -26.68
N GLN A 183 5.59 5.84 -27.66
CA GLN A 183 5.60 4.47 -28.19
C GLN A 183 5.87 3.38 -27.13
N PRO A 184 6.77 3.54 -26.13
CA PRO A 184 6.97 2.53 -25.08
C PRO A 184 5.71 2.25 -24.27
N VAL A 185 4.94 3.29 -23.93
CA VAL A 185 3.69 3.19 -23.17
C VAL A 185 2.59 2.57 -24.03
N LEU A 186 2.49 3.01 -25.30
CA LEU A 186 1.50 2.48 -26.24
C LEU A 186 1.70 0.99 -26.51
N ARG A 187 2.96 0.52 -26.64
CA ARG A 187 3.26 -0.92 -26.83
C ARG A 187 2.74 -1.78 -25.68
N LEU A 188 2.95 -1.34 -24.44
CA LEU A 188 2.45 -2.06 -23.25
C LEU A 188 0.91 -2.04 -23.18
N ALA A 189 0.29 -0.91 -23.50
CA ALA A 189 -1.17 -0.77 -23.54
C ALA A 189 -1.81 -1.65 -24.62
N LEU A 190 -1.21 -1.70 -25.80
CA LEU A 190 -1.70 -2.50 -26.92
C LEU A 190 -1.62 -3.99 -26.61
N ALA A 191 -0.49 -4.48 -26.10
CA ALA A 191 -0.35 -5.89 -25.70
C ALA A 191 -1.45 -6.30 -24.70
N ARG A 192 -1.67 -5.47 -23.68
CA ARG A 192 -2.73 -5.70 -22.68
C ARG A 192 -4.13 -5.72 -23.29
N LEU A 193 -4.43 -4.83 -24.24
CA LEU A 193 -5.76 -4.75 -24.86
C LEU A 193 -6.03 -5.89 -25.84
N VAL A 194 -4.99 -6.38 -26.51
CA VAL A 194 -5.07 -7.61 -27.31
C VAL A 194 -5.35 -8.80 -26.41
N ASP A 195 -4.62 -8.93 -25.31
CA ASP A 195 -4.83 -10.01 -24.33
C ASP A 195 -6.23 -9.94 -23.67
N TYR A 196 -6.77 -8.74 -23.50
CA TYR A 196 -8.09 -8.51 -22.91
C TYR A 196 -9.25 -8.84 -23.87
N LEU A 197 -9.13 -8.52 -25.15
CA LEU A 197 -10.17 -8.82 -26.14
C LEU A 197 -9.60 -9.30 -27.47
N ASP A 198 -9.07 -8.39 -28.29
CA ASP A 198 -8.46 -8.70 -29.59
C ASP A 198 -7.69 -7.50 -30.20
N GLU A 199 -7.10 -7.73 -31.38
CA GLU A 199 -6.38 -6.69 -32.15
C GLU A 199 -7.26 -5.54 -32.63
N ALA A 200 -8.54 -5.79 -32.94
CA ALA A 200 -9.46 -4.76 -33.40
C ALA A 200 -9.80 -3.79 -32.27
N TYR A 201 -9.94 -4.32 -31.05
CA TYR A 201 -10.17 -3.55 -29.84
C TYR A 201 -8.95 -2.70 -29.47
N ALA A 202 -7.75 -3.28 -29.55
CA ALA A 202 -6.50 -2.56 -29.38
C ALA A 202 -6.29 -1.46 -30.46
N ALA A 203 -6.76 -1.66 -31.69
CA ALA A 203 -6.74 -0.62 -32.72
C ALA A 203 -7.65 0.56 -32.36
N SER A 204 -8.82 0.31 -31.78
CA SER A 204 -9.75 1.38 -31.36
C SER A 204 -9.18 2.28 -30.26
N TYR A 205 -8.24 1.77 -29.46
CA TYR A 205 -7.48 2.56 -28.49
C TYR A 205 -6.55 3.57 -29.16
N LEU A 206 -5.86 3.18 -30.24
CA LEU A 206 -5.05 4.10 -31.04
C LEU A 206 -5.93 5.16 -31.71
N ASP A 207 -7.07 4.79 -32.26
CA ASP A 207 -7.96 5.75 -32.91
C ASP A 207 -8.47 6.83 -31.93
N ARG A 208 -8.77 6.44 -30.67
CA ARG A 208 -9.15 7.39 -29.61
C ARG A 208 -8.00 8.31 -29.18
N LEU A 209 -6.78 7.79 -29.10
CA LEU A 209 -5.60 8.60 -28.77
C LEU A 209 -5.21 9.55 -29.90
N ARG A 210 -5.37 9.13 -31.14
CA ARG A 210 -5.16 9.99 -32.31
C ARG A 210 -6.09 11.20 -32.28
N GLY A 211 -7.37 11.01 -31.92
CA GLY A 211 -8.30 12.12 -31.72
C GLY A 211 -7.86 13.13 -30.64
N LEU A 212 -7.20 12.66 -29.57
CA LEU A 212 -6.63 13.53 -28.54
C LEU A 212 -5.36 14.26 -29.02
N LEU A 213 -4.51 13.59 -29.77
CA LEU A 213 -3.30 14.18 -30.35
C LEU A 213 -3.63 15.27 -31.39
N GLU A 214 -4.61 15.00 -32.25
CA GLU A 214 -5.12 15.97 -33.23
C GLU A 214 -5.74 17.20 -32.55
N ALA A 215 -6.41 17.02 -31.41
CA ALA A 215 -6.99 18.12 -30.62
C ALA A 215 -5.93 18.99 -29.92
N GLU A 216 -4.78 18.39 -29.55
CA GLU A 216 -3.69 19.09 -28.86
C GLU A 216 -2.80 19.92 -29.81
N ARG A 217 -2.81 19.58 -31.12
CA ARG A 217 -2.22 20.27 -32.30
C ARG A 217 -0.70 20.51 -32.30
N VAL A 218 -0.08 20.81 -31.16
CA VAL A 218 1.34 21.24 -31.03
C VAL A 218 2.10 20.42 -29.99
N SER A 219 1.41 19.86 -29.01
CA SER A 219 1.97 19.07 -27.91
C SER A 219 1.39 17.65 -27.94
N CYS A 220 2.06 16.71 -27.27
CA CYS A 220 1.56 15.37 -27.00
C CYS A 220 1.32 15.12 -25.51
N ALA A 221 1.48 16.13 -24.63
CA ALA A 221 1.42 15.99 -23.18
C ALA A 221 0.06 15.47 -22.68
N LEU A 222 -1.05 15.93 -23.27
CA LEU A 222 -2.39 15.43 -22.94
C LEU A 222 -2.56 14.00 -23.42
N ALA A 223 -2.21 13.72 -24.68
CA ALA A 223 -2.31 12.37 -25.25
C ALA A 223 -1.43 11.36 -24.49
N ALA A 224 -0.19 11.74 -24.16
CA ALA A 224 0.77 10.94 -23.39
C ALA A 224 0.27 10.67 -21.96
N ARG A 225 -0.36 11.66 -21.32
CA ARG A 225 -0.92 11.52 -19.97
C ARG A 225 -2.22 10.72 -19.95
N ALA A 226 -3.02 10.79 -21.01
CA ALA A 226 -4.27 10.05 -21.13
C ALA A 226 -4.06 8.58 -21.53
N ALA A 227 -2.98 8.26 -22.27
CA ALA A 227 -2.72 6.94 -22.82
C ALA A 227 -2.80 5.79 -21.81
N PRO A 228 -2.18 5.84 -20.61
CA PRO A 228 -2.31 4.78 -19.62
C PRO A 228 -3.72 4.64 -19.07
N GLY A 229 -4.39 5.76 -18.78
CA GLY A 229 -5.74 5.77 -18.19
C GLY A 229 -6.79 5.22 -19.15
N LEU A 230 -6.69 5.57 -20.43
CA LEU A 230 -7.60 5.10 -21.46
C LEU A 230 -7.50 3.58 -21.67
N ALA A 231 -6.28 3.02 -21.68
CA ALA A 231 -6.09 1.58 -21.82
C ALA A 231 -6.70 0.81 -20.64
N VAL A 232 -6.59 1.37 -19.42
CA VAL A 232 -7.19 0.78 -18.21
C VAL A 232 -8.71 0.80 -18.28
N TRP A 233 -9.31 1.93 -18.67
CA TRP A 233 -10.78 2.00 -18.82
C TRP A 233 -11.33 1.08 -19.90
N MET A 234 -10.54 0.82 -20.94
CA MET A 234 -10.92 -0.11 -22.00
C MET A 234 -10.78 -1.59 -21.57
N ALA A 235 -9.95 -1.93 -20.57
CA ALA A 235 -9.76 -3.28 -20.08
C ALA A 235 -10.44 -3.50 -18.71
N TYR A 236 -11.76 -3.26 -18.63
CA TYR A 236 -12.54 -3.40 -17.40
C TYR A 236 -13.14 -4.80 -17.28
N GLU A 237 -12.80 -5.56 -16.23
CA GLU A 237 -13.44 -6.83 -15.89
C GLU A 237 -14.37 -6.63 -14.70
N ASP A 238 -15.64 -7.02 -14.85
CA ASP A 238 -16.60 -7.05 -13.75
C ASP A 238 -16.30 -8.27 -12.85
N ILE A 239 -16.19 -8.06 -11.54
CA ILE A 239 -15.94 -9.13 -10.57
C ILE A 239 -17.30 -9.64 -10.07
N GLN A 240 -17.64 -10.89 -10.44
CA GLN A 240 -18.68 -11.69 -9.78
C GLN A 240 -18.13 -12.32 -8.49
#